data_AF-A0A218X295-F1
#
_entry.id   AF-A0A218X295-F1
#
_cell.length_a   1.000
_cell.length_b   1.000
_cell.length_c   1.000
_cell.angle_alpha   90.00
_cell.angle_beta   90.00
_cell.angle_gamma   90.00
#
_symmetry.space_group_name_H-M   'P 1'
#
loop_
_entity.id
_entity.type
_entity.pdbx_description
1 polymer ?
#
loop_
_entity_poly.entity_id
_entity_poly.type
_entity_poly.pdbx_seq_one_letter_code
_entity_poly.pdbx_strand_id
1 'polypeptide(L)'
;MASLVKGVSVMEKDRVKGRRGHLALAPLWWKFFGFELESEIKDDAGSMIIGAIYKFKSTDCGGTVSSLQVQNGPPSYVFAFRGTIRTTMRDWKDNFKCLCHHLHNSYRFKVAKEKVWELVSTLGPSRICLAGYSLGSACSMLIGKEMARSGFILETYLFNSPFISIPIEYWISPKVSRAVDTVSSITKFGVAHVVKSLHGRPVLDSSFMALSKWVPHILVSPYDPICSGYIKYFERRNFMKSKGLGKLENIATQNSYKSLVSDALKLGWDFEPVDILPSADLIINTDKKEGIVDAHKLKHWWHPQTRCQSSSHSLS
;
A
#
# COMPACT_ATOMS: atom_id res chain seq x y z
N MET A 1 8.16 11.45 -3.53
CA MET A 1 8.27 10.01 -3.15
C MET A 1 8.78 9.08 -4.24
N ALA A 2 8.19 9.02 -5.45
CA ALA A 2 8.62 8.08 -6.50
C ALA A 2 10.12 8.18 -6.84
N SER A 3 10.68 9.39 -6.85
CA SER A 3 12.12 9.63 -7.03
C SER A 3 12.98 8.95 -5.95
N LEU A 4 12.60 9.07 -4.67
CA LEU A 4 13.33 8.46 -3.56
C LEU A 4 13.32 6.92 -3.67
N VAL A 5 12.17 6.32 -3.99
CA VAL A 5 12.05 4.88 -4.23
C VAL A 5 12.91 4.42 -5.42
N LYS A 6 12.98 5.25 -6.47
CA LYS A 6 13.89 4.99 -7.60
C LYS A 6 15.36 5.09 -7.21
N GLY A 7 15.69 6.04 -6.33
CA GLY A 7 17.02 6.20 -5.73
C GLY A 7 17.53 4.89 -5.14
N VAL A 8 16.71 4.17 -4.37
CA VAL A 8 17.04 2.84 -3.82
C VAL A 8 17.38 1.83 -4.92
N SER A 9 16.59 1.80 -6.00
CA SER A 9 16.84 0.90 -7.13
C SER A 9 18.13 1.22 -7.88
N VAL A 10 18.49 2.50 -7.97
CA VAL A 10 19.75 2.93 -8.60
C VAL A 10 20.94 2.68 -7.67
N MET A 11 20.75 2.84 -6.36
CA MET A 11 21.75 2.55 -5.34
C MET A 11 22.18 1.08 -5.37
N GLU A 12 21.23 0.16 -5.47
CA GLU A 12 21.55 -1.26 -5.67
C GLU A 12 22.31 -1.50 -6.99
N LYS A 13 21.93 -0.82 -8.08
CA LYS A 13 22.65 -0.92 -9.36
C LYS A 13 24.05 -0.32 -9.30
N ASP A 14 24.27 0.69 -8.48
CA ASP A 14 25.59 1.27 -8.24
C ASP A 14 26.45 0.28 -7.48
N ARG A 15 25.90 -0.34 -6.41
CA ARG A 15 26.56 -1.41 -5.64
C ARG A 15 26.98 -2.58 -6.53
N VAL A 16 26.07 -3.13 -7.33
CA VAL A 16 26.33 -4.27 -8.23
C VAL A 16 27.39 -3.94 -9.29
N LYS A 17 27.42 -2.69 -9.77
CA LYS A 17 28.37 -2.24 -10.80
C LYS A 17 29.63 -1.58 -10.23
N GLY A 18 29.83 -1.60 -8.92
CA GLY A 18 30.99 -0.99 -8.27
C GLY A 18 31.08 0.53 -8.39
N ARG A 19 29.99 1.24 -8.71
CA ARG A 19 30.00 2.70 -8.81
C ARG A 19 29.96 3.33 -7.41
N ARG A 20 30.97 4.14 -7.08
CA ARG A 20 31.13 4.80 -5.78
C ARG A 20 31.53 6.27 -5.95
N GLY A 21 31.31 7.07 -4.89
CA GLY A 21 31.68 8.49 -4.87
C GLY A 21 31.07 9.26 -6.03
N HIS A 22 31.91 9.97 -6.79
CA HIS A 22 31.48 10.77 -7.95
C HIS A 22 30.88 9.93 -9.10
N LEU A 23 31.15 8.62 -9.15
CA LEU A 23 30.58 7.72 -10.15
C LEU A 23 29.17 7.23 -9.77
N ALA A 24 28.73 7.42 -8.52
CA ALA A 24 27.42 6.98 -8.07
C ALA A 24 26.31 7.83 -8.70
N LEU A 25 25.32 7.16 -9.30
CA LEU A 25 24.17 7.79 -9.96
C LEU A 25 22.98 7.93 -9.01
N ALA A 26 22.93 7.11 -7.97
CA ALA A 26 21.85 7.09 -6.99
C ALA A 26 21.63 8.45 -6.30
N PRO A 27 22.67 9.21 -5.89
CA PRO A 27 22.49 10.48 -5.18
C PRO A 27 21.62 11.52 -5.87
N LEU A 28 21.59 11.52 -7.20
CA LEU A 28 20.77 12.45 -7.99
C LEU A 28 19.28 12.33 -7.68
N TRP A 29 18.81 11.15 -7.28
CA TRP A 29 17.39 10.86 -7.06
C TRP A 29 16.83 11.43 -5.77
N TRP A 30 17.68 11.74 -4.78
CA TRP A 30 17.24 12.32 -3.50
C TRP A 30 17.80 13.73 -3.26
N LYS A 31 19.02 14.03 -3.71
CA LYS A 31 19.61 15.36 -3.55
C LYS A 31 18.81 16.46 -4.25
N PHE A 32 18.23 16.19 -5.42
CA PHE A 32 17.38 17.15 -6.14
C PHE A 32 16.19 17.62 -5.28
N PHE A 33 15.68 16.76 -4.41
CA PHE A 33 14.55 17.05 -3.53
C PHE A 33 14.97 17.50 -2.12
N GLY A 34 16.25 17.85 -1.91
CA GLY A 34 16.73 18.30 -0.62
C GLY A 34 16.87 17.20 0.43
N PHE A 35 16.91 15.93 0.03
CA PHE A 35 17.14 14.82 0.96
C PHE A 35 18.62 14.41 0.99
N GLU A 36 18.99 13.71 2.06
CA GLU A 36 20.25 12.98 2.23
C GLU A 36 19.97 11.52 2.56
N LEU A 37 20.92 10.64 2.24
CA LEU A 37 20.85 9.23 2.63
C LEU A 37 21.33 9.13 4.08
N GLU A 38 20.42 8.76 5.00
CA GLU A 38 20.74 8.53 6.41
C GLU A 38 21.29 7.11 6.59
N SER A 39 20.58 6.11 6.08
CA SER A 39 21.04 4.73 6.15
C SER A 39 20.45 3.84 5.04
N GLU A 40 21.19 2.78 4.72
CA GLU A 40 20.72 1.71 3.85
C GLU A 40 19.94 0.67 4.67
N ILE A 41 18.93 0.07 4.04
CA ILE A 41 18.24 -1.12 4.54
C ILE A 41 18.63 -2.25 3.60
N LYS A 42 19.40 -3.21 4.12
CA LYS A 42 19.92 -4.36 3.36
C LYS A 42 19.13 -5.62 3.68
N ASP A 43 19.28 -6.63 2.83
CA ASP A 43 18.78 -7.96 3.12
C ASP A 43 19.61 -8.70 4.17
N ASP A 44 19.10 -9.86 4.58
CA ASP A 44 19.62 -10.71 5.66
C ASP A 44 21.09 -11.09 5.46
N ALA A 45 21.51 -11.31 4.21
CA ALA A 45 22.90 -11.59 3.85
C ALA A 45 23.80 -10.34 3.83
N GLY A 46 23.25 -9.16 4.15
CA GLY A 46 23.91 -7.86 4.03
C GLY A 46 24.30 -7.51 2.59
N SER A 47 23.76 -8.24 1.62
CA SER A 47 24.31 -8.31 0.27
C SER A 47 23.56 -7.41 -0.69
N MET A 48 22.26 -7.19 -0.49
CA MET A 48 21.38 -6.50 -1.42
C MET A 48 20.69 -5.34 -0.70
N ILE A 49 20.76 -4.15 -1.27
CA ILE A 49 20.04 -2.97 -0.74
C ILE A 49 18.57 -3.15 -1.12
N ILE A 50 17.67 -3.20 -0.15
CA ILE A 50 16.22 -3.37 -0.36
C ILE A 50 15.42 -2.11 -0.05
N GLY A 51 15.99 -1.20 0.75
CA GLY A 51 15.39 0.06 1.13
C GLY A 51 16.44 1.08 1.54
N ALA A 52 15.99 2.29 1.83
CA ALA A 52 16.81 3.36 2.37
C ALA A 52 15.98 4.26 3.28
N ILE A 53 16.66 4.86 4.25
CA ILE A 53 16.14 5.94 5.07
C ILE A 53 16.73 7.23 4.53
N TYR A 54 15.87 8.12 4.07
CA TYR A 54 16.25 9.46 3.63
C TYR A 54 15.87 10.48 4.70
N LYS A 55 16.76 11.43 4.97
CA LYS A 55 16.52 12.55 5.87
C LYS A 55 16.39 13.83 5.06
N PHE A 56 15.35 14.62 5.30
CA PHE A 56 15.22 15.93 4.67
C PHE A 56 16.23 16.89 5.29
N LYS A 57 16.98 17.62 4.47
CA LYS A 57 17.82 18.70 4.96
C LYS A 57 16.90 19.83 5.41
N SER A 58 16.72 19.98 6.71
CA SER A 58 16.11 21.19 7.24
C SER A 58 17.00 22.35 6.80
N THR A 59 16.53 23.18 5.87
CA THR A 59 17.11 24.52 5.74
C THR A 59 16.76 25.22 7.02
N ASP A 60 17.74 25.38 7.92
CA ASP A 60 17.67 26.30 9.05
C ASP A 60 17.53 27.72 8.50
N CYS A 61 16.33 28.06 8.01
CA CYS A 61 15.91 29.44 7.95
C CYS A 61 15.58 29.79 9.40
N GLY A 62 16.49 30.49 10.07
CA GLY A 62 16.42 30.90 11.48
C GLY A 62 15.26 31.86 11.81
N GLY A 63 14.03 31.41 11.56
CA GLY A 63 12.80 32.03 12.00
C GLY A 63 11.99 30.99 12.75
N THR A 64 11.46 31.36 13.92
CA THR A 64 10.55 30.58 14.75
C THR A 64 9.53 29.81 13.92
N VAL A 65 9.76 28.49 13.78
CA VAL A 65 8.88 27.59 13.05
C VAL A 65 7.57 27.49 13.83
N SER A 66 6.53 28.13 13.31
CA SER A 66 5.18 27.99 13.86
C SER A 66 4.73 26.54 13.66
N SER A 67 4.09 25.95 14.67
CA SER A 67 3.59 24.56 14.67
C SER A 67 2.69 24.20 13.47
N LEU A 68 2.13 25.20 12.79
CA LEU A 68 1.34 25.07 11.56
C LEU A 68 2.17 24.79 10.29
N GLN A 69 3.44 25.21 10.21
CA GLN A 69 4.31 24.91 9.06
C GLN A 69 4.79 23.45 9.05
N VAL A 70 4.83 22.80 10.22
CA VAL A 70 5.21 21.37 10.35
C VAL A 70 4.18 20.45 9.69
N GLN A 71 2.93 20.88 9.50
CA GLN A 71 1.89 20.07 8.87
C GLN A 71 1.90 20.10 7.33
N ASN A 72 2.54 21.10 6.71
CA ASN A 72 2.59 21.26 5.24
C ASN A 72 4.00 21.14 4.65
N GLY A 73 5.00 20.85 5.48
CA GLY A 73 6.38 20.63 5.05
C GLY A 73 6.63 19.20 4.59
N PRO A 74 7.72 18.95 3.84
CA PRO A 74 8.13 17.60 3.49
C PRO A 74 8.42 16.79 4.77
N PRO A 75 8.17 15.46 4.76
CA PRO A 75 8.47 14.61 5.90
C PRO A 75 9.97 14.66 6.22
N SER A 76 10.30 14.74 7.51
CA SER A 76 11.69 14.79 7.97
C SER A 76 12.45 13.52 7.61
N TYR A 77 11.76 12.37 7.63
CA TYR A 77 12.32 11.07 7.26
C TYR A 77 11.41 10.34 6.27
N VAL A 78 12.01 9.73 5.25
CA VAL A 78 11.31 8.85 4.30
C VAL A 78 11.96 7.48 4.29
N PHE A 79 11.19 6.47 4.64
CA PHE A 79 11.56 5.07 4.40
C PHE A 79 11.12 4.68 3.01
N ALA A 80 12.08 4.47 2.11
CA ALA A 80 11.82 4.11 0.73
C ALA A 80 12.20 2.65 0.47
N PHE A 81 11.29 1.86 -0.11
CA PHE A 81 11.51 0.45 -0.42
C PHE A 81 11.35 0.17 -1.90
N ARG A 82 12.35 -0.50 -2.51
CA ARG A 82 12.29 -0.81 -3.94
C ARG A 82 11.54 -2.11 -4.22
N GLY A 83 11.12 -2.24 -5.48
CA GLY A 83 10.61 -3.50 -6.01
C GLY A 83 11.72 -4.47 -6.40
N THR A 84 11.39 -5.75 -6.43
CA THR A 84 12.26 -6.81 -6.97
C THR A 84 11.97 -6.97 -8.46
N ILE A 85 12.93 -6.57 -9.32
CA ILE A 85 12.84 -6.76 -10.77
C ILE A 85 13.47 -8.12 -11.09
N ARG A 86 12.70 -9.21 -11.10
CA ARG A 86 13.28 -10.49 -11.52
C ARG A 86 12.35 -11.62 -11.93
N THR A 87 11.13 -11.34 -12.35
CA THR A 87 10.24 -12.41 -12.84
C THR A 87 9.80 -12.09 -14.26
N THR A 88 9.92 -13.09 -15.12
CA THR A 88 9.42 -13.13 -16.50
C THR A 88 7.89 -13.05 -16.49
N MET A 89 7.28 -12.51 -17.55
CA MET A 89 5.83 -12.25 -17.63
C MET A 89 4.93 -13.48 -17.38
N ARG A 90 5.45 -14.70 -17.57
CA ARG A 90 4.64 -15.93 -17.52
C ARG A 90 4.16 -16.32 -16.11
N ASP A 91 4.92 -15.99 -15.07
CA ASP A 91 4.63 -16.44 -13.69
C ASP A 91 4.45 -15.27 -12.71
N TRP A 92 4.13 -14.06 -13.23
CA TRP A 92 4.28 -12.82 -12.45
C TRP A 92 3.37 -12.73 -11.23
N LYS A 93 2.11 -13.16 -11.35
CA LYS A 93 1.12 -13.09 -10.26
C LYS A 93 1.44 -14.08 -9.14
N ASP A 94 1.69 -15.34 -9.48
CA ASP A 94 1.95 -16.38 -8.49
C ASP A 94 3.29 -16.19 -7.79
N ASN A 95 4.30 -15.72 -8.52
CA ASN A 95 5.56 -15.28 -7.91
C ASN A 95 5.34 -14.12 -6.93
N PHE A 96 4.45 -13.18 -7.23
CA PHE A 96 4.17 -12.08 -6.31
C PHE A 96 3.40 -12.51 -5.08
N LYS A 97 2.40 -13.38 -5.25
CA LYS A 97 1.68 -14.01 -4.14
C LYS A 97 2.64 -14.75 -3.23
N CYS A 98 3.51 -15.59 -3.80
CA CYS A 98 4.56 -16.29 -3.09
C CYS A 98 5.50 -15.31 -2.38
N LEU A 99 5.98 -14.28 -3.07
CA LEU A 99 6.94 -13.33 -2.51
C LEU A 99 6.34 -12.48 -1.37
N CYS A 100 5.07 -12.11 -1.48
CA CYS A 100 4.35 -11.41 -0.43
C CYS A 100 3.97 -12.34 0.73
N HIS A 101 3.66 -13.60 0.45
CA HIS A 101 3.47 -14.63 1.47
C HIS A 101 4.72 -14.76 2.35
N HIS A 102 5.91 -14.73 1.75
CA HIS A 102 7.17 -14.75 2.50
C HIS A 102 7.58 -13.40 3.10
N LEU A 103 6.91 -12.29 2.76
CA LEU A 103 7.37 -10.95 3.13
C LEU A 103 7.23 -10.68 4.63
N HIS A 104 6.11 -11.06 5.26
CA HIS A 104 5.87 -10.81 6.70
C HIS A 104 6.90 -11.53 7.59
N ASN A 105 7.31 -12.73 7.20
CA ASN A 105 8.31 -13.52 7.92
C ASN A 105 9.75 -13.25 7.45
N SER A 106 9.94 -12.47 6.40
CA SER A 106 11.28 -12.11 5.95
C SER A 106 11.97 -11.23 6.98
N TYR A 107 13.22 -11.55 7.31
CA TYR A 107 14.03 -10.72 8.20
C TYR A 107 14.16 -9.29 7.66
N ARG A 108 14.20 -9.14 6.32
CA ARG A 108 14.01 -7.87 5.59
C ARG A 108 12.89 -6.98 6.13
N PHE A 109 11.70 -7.55 6.30
CA PHE A 109 10.53 -6.84 6.83
C PHE A 109 10.71 -6.51 8.31
N LYS A 110 11.24 -7.45 9.11
CA LYS A 110 11.48 -7.27 10.54
C LYS A 110 12.44 -6.11 10.83
N VAL A 111 13.60 -6.08 10.18
CA VAL A 111 14.59 -4.99 10.34
C VAL A 111 14.03 -3.65 9.90
N ALA A 112 13.36 -3.61 8.74
CA ALA A 112 12.74 -2.39 8.25
C ALA A 112 11.70 -1.86 9.25
N LYS A 113 10.86 -2.75 9.76
CA LYS A 113 9.84 -2.45 10.76
C LYS A 113 10.43 -1.93 12.06
N GLU A 114 11.44 -2.60 12.61
CA GLU A 114 12.11 -2.21 13.85
C GLU A 114 12.68 -0.79 13.76
N LYS A 115 13.33 -0.46 12.63
CA LYS A 115 13.84 0.90 12.39
C LYS A 115 12.73 1.96 12.30
N VAL A 116 11.59 1.62 11.69
CA VAL A 116 10.43 2.54 11.66
C VAL A 116 9.92 2.74 13.08
N TRP A 117 9.79 1.67 13.88
CA TRP A 117 9.35 1.75 15.27
C TRP A 117 10.25 2.65 16.12
N GLU A 118 11.57 2.48 16.00
CA GLU A 118 12.56 3.28 16.70
C GLU A 118 12.42 4.77 16.37
N LEU A 119 12.35 5.10 15.07
CA LEU A 119 12.24 6.50 14.64
C LEU A 119 10.88 7.11 14.98
N VAL A 120 9.78 6.37 14.84
CA VAL A 120 8.43 6.83 15.23
C VAL A 120 8.36 7.09 16.74
N SER A 121 8.96 6.22 17.55
CA SER A 121 9.00 6.38 19.02
C SER A 121 9.81 7.61 19.43
N THR A 122 10.84 7.97 18.66
CA THR A 122 11.74 9.07 18.97
C THR A 122 11.23 10.42 18.45
N LEU A 123 10.69 10.46 17.23
CA LEU A 123 10.37 11.70 16.51
C LEU A 123 8.88 11.97 16.37
N GLY A 124 8.04 10.98 16.67
CA GLY A 124 6.61 10.99 16.41
C GLY A 124 6.26 10.63 14.95
N PRO A 125 5.00 10.24 14.70
CA PRO A 125 4.57 9.72 13.39
C PRO A 125 4.49 10.78 12.29
N SER A 126 4.23 12.05 12.63
CA SER A 126 4.00 13.13 11.66
C SER A 126 5.25 13.53 10.86
N ARG A 127 6.44 13.13 11.31
CA ARG A 127 7.72 13.43 10.66
C ARG A 127 8.20 12.33 9.72
N ILE A 128 7.48 11.20 9.68
CA ILE A 128 7.93 9.98 9.02
C ILE A 128 6.95 9.59 7.92
N CYS A 129 7.50 9.32 6.74
CA CYS A 129 6.75 8.83 5.59
C CYS A 129 7.26 7.47 5.14
N LEU A 130 6.34 6.58 4.77
CA LEU A 130 6.63 5.32 4.10
C LEU A 130 6.40 5.47 2.59
N ALA A 131 7.32 4.96 1.79
CA ALA A 131 7.16 4.90 0.35
C ALA A 131 7.68 3.59 -0.20
N GLY A 132 6.93 2.98 -1.11
CA GLY A 132 7.38 1.73 -1.71
C GLY A 132 6.88 1.54 -3.13
N TYR A 133 7.60 0.74 -3.90
CA TYR A 133 7.21 0.33 -5.24
C TYR A 133 7.11 -1.18 -5.36
N SER A 134 6.04 -1.68 -5.98
CA SER A 134 5.86 -3.11 -6.24
C SER A 134 6.05 -3.88 -4.92
N LEU A 135 7.02 -4.77 -4.79
CA LEU A 135 7.20 -5.52 -3.54
C LEU A 135 7.52 -4.60 -2.36
N GLY A 136 8.30 -3.54 -2.59
CA GLY A 136 8.60 -2.55 -1.57
C GLY A 136 7.35 -1.80 -1.09
N SER A 137 6.33 -1.66 -1.94
CA SER A 137 5.05 -1.09 -1.53
C SER A 137 4.24 -2.07 -0.67
N ALA A 138 4.27 -3.38 -0.96
CA ALA A 138 3.68 -4.37 -0.07
C ALA A 138 4.37 -4.36 1.31
N CYS A 139 5.69 -4.17 1.35
CA CYS A 139 6.43 -3.99 2.60
C CYS A 139 5.96 -2.75 3.36
N SER A 140 5.89 -1.60 2.67
CA SER A 140 5.41 -0.33 3.25
C SER A 140 3.98 -0.43 3.74
N MET A 141 3.12 -1.15 3.02
CA MET A 141 1.73 -1.41 3.39
C MET A 141 1.64 -2.19 4.70
N LEU A 142 2.39 -3.28 4.83
CA LEU A 142 2.40 -4.10 6.03
C LEU A 142 2.95 -3.32 7.25
N ILE A 143 4.03 -2.55 7.07
CA ILE A 143 4.54 -1.68 8.14
C ILE A 143 3.49 -0.64 8.52
N GLY A 144 2.89 0.03 7.55
CA GLY A 144 1.87 1.06 7.79
C GLY A 144 0.64 0.52 8.55
N LYS A 145 0.17 -0.69 8.19
CA LYS A 145 -0.91 -1.39 8.91
C LYS A 145 -0.56 -1.65 10.37
N GLU A 146 0.66 -2.15 10.63
CA GLU A 146 1.11 -2.41 12.00
C GLU A 146 1.21 -1.11 12.82
N MET A 147 1.81 -0.07 12.26
CA MET A 147 1.93 1.25 12.89
C MET A 147 0.55 1.85 13.21
N ALA A 148 -0.37 1.79 12.25
CA ALA A 148 -1.73 2.32 12.41
C ALA A 148 -2.49 1.62 13.56
N ARG A 149 -2.34 0.29 13.69
CA ARG A 149 -2.91 -0.46 14.82
C ARG A 149 -2.33 -0.05 16.17
N SER A 150 -1.06 0.28 16.20
CA SER A 150 -0.38 0.81 17.38
C SER A 150 -0.68 2.29 17.64
N GLY A 151 -1.58 2.91 16.85
CA GLY A 151 -2.00 4.30 17.02
C GLY A 151 -1.12 5.32 16.29
N PHE A 152 -0.14 4.87 15.50
CA PHE A 152 0.77 5.73 14.74
C PHE A 152 0.32 5.80 13.28
N ILE A 153 -0.26 6.94 12.88
CA ILE A 153 -0.71 7.17 11.51
C ILE A 153 0.43 7.76 10.69
N LEU A 154 0.99 6.96 9.77
CA LEU A 154 2.10 7.38 8.91
C LEU A 154 1.61 7.73 7.51
N GLU A 155 2.07 8.87 6.99
CA GLU A 155 1.90 9.20 5.58
C GLU A 155 2.55 8.12 4.71
N THR A 156 1.81 7.54 3.77
CA THR A 156 2.27 6.34 3.05
C THR A 156 1.94 6.39 1.57
N TYR A 157 2.95 6.16 0.72
CA TYR A 157 2.83 6.15 -0.75
C TYR A 157 3.17 4.78 -1.34
N LEU A 158 2.19 4.16 -1.98
CA LEU A 158 2.25 2.78 -2.45
C LEU A 158 2.14 2.73 -3.96
N PHE A 159 3.28 2.67 -4.64
CA PHE A 159 3.36 2.67 -6.10
C PHE A 159 3.21 1.24 -6.64
N ASN A 160 2.15 1.00 -7.41
CA ASN A 160 1.84 -0.28 -8.06
C ASN A 160 1.93 -1.47 -7.08
N SER A 161 1.29 -1.30 -5.91
CA SER A 161 1.20 -2.36 -4.90
C SER A 161 0.46 -3.57 -5.43
N PRO A 162 0.92 -4.79 -5.16
CA PRO A 162 0.16 -5.97 -5.54
C PRO A 162 -1.21 -5.97 -4.87
N PHE A 163 -2.20 -6.39 -5.66
CA PHE A 163 -3.51 -6.76 -5.19
C PHE A 163 -3.60 -8.29 -5.22
N ILE A 164 -3.37 -8.90 -4.06
CA ILE A 164 -3.13 -10.35 -3.92
C ILE A 164 -4.42 -11.14 -3.80
N SER A 165 -5.55 -10.45 -3.59
CA SER A 165 -6.86 -11.00 -3.27
C SER A 165 -7.15 -12.32 -3.97
N ILE A 166 -7.48 -13.26 -3.10
CA ILE A 166 -8.22 -14.50 -3.30
C ILE A 166 -9.29 -14.31 -4.38
N PRO A 167 -9.56 -15.33 -5.24
CA PRO A 167 -10.50 -15.22 -6.34
C PRO A 167 -11.77 -14.51 -5.92
N ILE A 168 -12.11 -13.44 -6.65
CA ILE A 168 -13.36 -12.69 -6.48
C ILE A 168 -14.58 -13.64 -6.58
N GLU A 169 -14.39 -14.78 -7.25
CA GLU A 169 -15.30 -15.92 -7.32
C GLU A 169 -15.71 -16.52 -5.96
N TYR A 170 -14.98 -16.27 -4.87
CA TYR A 170 -15.36 -16.72 -3.52
C TYR A 170 -16.32 -15.75 -2.79
N TRP A 171 -16.45 -14.51 -3.26
CA TRP A 171 -17.36 -13.51 -2.69
C TRP A 171 -18.71 -13.41 -3.40
N ILE A 172 -18.84 -14.11 -4.51
CA ILE A 172 -20.06 -14.21 -5.30
C ILE A 172 -20.35 -15.70 -5.39
N SER A 173 -21.27 -16.21 -4.57
CA SER A 173 -21.90 -17.47 -4.99
C SER A 173 -22.43 -17.24 -6.42
N PRO A 174 -22.26 -18.18 -7.37
CA PRO A 174 -22.72 -18.03 -8.76
C PRO A 174 -24.20 -17.64 -8.92
N LYS A 175 -24.97 -17.68 -7.82
CA LYS A 175 -26.36 -17.26 -7.72
C LYS A 175 -26.55 -15.73 -7.61
N VAL A 176 -25.58 -14.99 -7.07
CA VAL A 176 -25.70 -13.52 -6.90
C VAL A 176 -25.32 -12.78 -8.18
N SER A 177 -24.34 -13.27 -8.95
CA SER A 177 -23.99 -12.68 -10.27
C SER A 177 -25.20 -12.61 -11.20
N ARG A 178 -25.98 -13.70 -11.28
CA ARG A 178 -27.22 -13.77 -12.07
C ARG A 178 -28.32 -12.86 -11.55
N ALA A 179 -28.32 -12.52 -10.26
CA ALA A 179 -29.34 -11.66 -9.66
C ALA A 179 -29.09 -10.17 -9.95
N VAL A 180 -27.83 -9.76 -10.15
CA VAL A 180 -27.49 -8.36 -10.48
C VAL A 180 -27.70 -8.07 -11.97
N ASP A 181 -27.49 -9.05 -12.84
CA ASP A 181 -27.81 -8.95 -14.27
C ASP A 181 -29.33 -8.96 -14.56
N THR A 182 -30.15 -9.28 -13.56
CA THR A 182 -31.62 -9.27 -13.68
C THR A 182 -32.19 -8.03 -13.00
N VAL A 183 -32.05 -6.87 -13.64
CA VAL A 183 -32.57 -5.55 -13.22
C VAL A 183 -34.11 -5.47 -13.10
N SER A 184 -34.87 -6.55 -13.25
CA SER A 184 -36.34 -6.43 -13.30
C SER A 184 -37.12 -6.92 -12.08
N SER A 185 -36.57 -7.73 -11.16
CA SER A 185 -37.47 -8.43 -10.21
C SER A 185 -36.81 -8.81 -8.89
N ILE A 186 -36.76 -7.89 -7.92
CA ILE A 186 -36.57 -8.27 -6.51
C ILE A 186 -37.67 -7.63 -5.68
N THR A 187 -38.76 -8.38 -5.53
CA THR A 187 -39.75 -8.20 -4.48
C THR A 187 -39.09 -8.37 -3.10
N LYS A 188 -39.66 -7.65 -2.14
CA LYS A 188 -39.27 -7.40 -0.73
C LYS A 188 -38.90 -8.62 0.15
N PHE A 189 -38.81 -9.84 -0.38
CA PHE A 189 -38.61 -11.07 0.38
C PHE A 189 -37.14 -11.46 0.63
N GLY A 190 -36.19 -11.07 -0.22
CA GLY A 190 -34.77 -11.43 -0.06
C GLY A 190 -34.02 -10.64 1.02
N VAL A 191 -34.48 -9.43 1.35
CA VAL A 191 -33.83 -8.54 2.31
C VAL A 191 -34.01 -9.06 3.75
N ALA A 192 -35.17 -9.64 4.07
CA ALA A 192 -35.50 -10.03 5.44
C ALA A 192 -34.67 -11.23 5.96
N HIS A 193 -34.29 -12.17 5.08
CA HIS A 193 -33.55 -13.37 5.50
C HIS A 193 -32.07 -13.07 5.78
N VAL A 194 -31.47 -12.14 5.03
CA VAL A 194 -30.08 -11.69 5.28
C VAL A 194 -30.01 -10.83 6.55
N VAL A 195 -31.02 -10.00 6.82
CA VAL A 195 -31.09 -9.18 8.04
C VAL A 195 -31.22 -10.04 9.31
N LYS A 196 -31.87 -11.21 9.24
CA LYS A 196 -32.03 -12.10 10.41
C LYS A 196 -30.73 -12.80 10.83
N SER A 197 -29.85 -13.16 9.90
CA SER A 197 -28.51 -13.71 10.23
C SER A 197 -27.50 -12.66 10.72
N LEU A 198 -27.83 -11.37 10.63
CA LEU A 198 -26.97 -10.25 11.04
C LEU A 198 -27.36 -9.65 12.41
N HIS A 199 -28.21 -10.31 13.20
CA HIS A 199 -28.69 -9.79 14.50
C HIS A 199 -27.66 -9.79 15.65
N GLY A 200 -26.40 -10.13 15.41
CA GLY A 200 -25.32 -9.75 16.31
C GLY A 200 -24.96 -8.29 16.06
N ARG A 201 -25.09 -7.41 17.06
CA ARG A 201 -24.53 -6.04 16.97
C ARG A 201 -23.07 -6.16 16.50
N PRO A 202 -22.71 -5.61 15.32
CA PRO A 202 -21.35 -5.74 14.82
C PRO A 202 -20.45 -4.86 15.71
N VAL A 203 -19.71 -5.49 16.62
CA VAL A 203 -18.61 -4.81 17.30
C VAL A 203 -17.53 -4.56 16.25
N LEU A 204 -17.33 -3.28 15.97
CA LEU A 204 -16.17 -2.73 15.30
C LEU A 204 -14.91 -3.38 15.87
N ASP A 205 -14.22 -4.30 15.18
CA ASP A 205 -12.98 -4.84 15.74
C ASP A 205 -12.01 -3.67 15.93
N SER A 206 -11.47 -3.54 17.15
CA SER A 206 -10.50 -2.50 17.51
C SER A 206 -9.36 -2.38 16.48
N SER A 207 -8.94 -3.52 15.92
CA SER A 207 -7.90 -3.61 14.88
C SER A 207 -8.34 -2.97 13.55
N PHE A 208 -9.57 -3.22 13.10
CA PHE A 208 -10.10 -2.65 11.86
C PHE A 208 -10.45 -1.16 12.02
N MET A 209 -10.88 -0.75 13.21
CA MET A 209 -11.09 0.67 13.55
C MET A 209 -9.79 1.46 13.67
N ALA A 210 -8.72 0.83 14.12
CA ALA A 210 -7.42 1.49 14.11
C ALA A 210 -6.93 1.71 12.67
N LEU A 211 -7.12 0.71 11.80
CA LEU A 211 -6.79 0.82 10.39
C LEU A 211 -7.64 1.86 9.63
N SER A 212 -8.90 2.09 10.00
CA SER A 212 -9.76 3.04 9.27
C SER A 212 -9.29 4.49 9.35
N LYS A 213 -8.52 4.82 10.40
CA LYS A 213 -7.89 6.13 10.59
C LYS A 213 -6.68 6.35 9.70
N TRP A 214 -6.10 5.28 9.16
CA TRP A 214 -4.95 5.34 8.27
C TRP A 214 -5.40 5.40 6.81
N VAL A 215 -4.93 6.41 6.09
CA VAL A 215 -5.31 6.68 4.69
C VAL A 215 -4.04 6.69 3.84
N PRO A 216 -3.59 5.52 3.34
CA PRO A 216 -2.45 5.47 2.43
C PRO A 216 -2.82 5.99 1.04
N HIS A 217 -1.86 6.61 0.35
CA HIS A 217 -1.95 6.92 -1.07
C HIS A 217 -1.58 5.69 -1.88
N ILE A 218 -2.54 5.13 -2.61
CA ILE A 218 -2.37 3.96 -3.45
C ILE A 218 -2.35 4.42 -4.91
N LEU A 219 -1.18 4.30 -5.54
CA LEU A 219 -0.95 4.75 -6.90
C LEU A 219 -0.96 3.53 -7.83
N VAL A 220 -1.94 3.45 -8.71
CA VAL A 220 -2.18 2.27 -9.56
C VAL A 220 -2.39 2.63 -11.03
N SER A 221 -2.11 1.67 -11.91
CA SER A 221 -2.44 1.77 -13.33
C SER A 221 -3.56 0.77 -13.68
N PRO A 222 -4.60 1.16 -14.43
CA PRO A 222 -5.64 0.24 -14.88
C PRO A 222 -5.08 -0.80 -15.88
N TYR A 223 -3.96 -0.48 -16.54
CA TYR A 223 -3.25 -1.38 -17.46
C TYR A 223 -2.28 -2.34 -16.76
N ASP A 224 -2.18 -2.25 -15.43
CA ASP A 224 -1.31 -3.10 -14.62
C ASP A 224 -2.14 -4.16 -13.88
N PRO A 225 -2.13 -5.44 -14.30
CA PRO A 225 -2.90 -6.51 -13.68
C PRO A 225 -2.42 -6.88 -12.26
N ILE A 226 -1.24 -6.39 -11.83
CA ILE A 226 -0.75 -6.59 -10.47
C ILE A 226 -1.50 -5.70 -9.48
N CYS A 227 -1.75 -4.43 -9.84
CA CYS A 227 -2.30 -3.44 -8.91
C CYS A 227 -3.72 -2.96 -9.26
N SER A 228 -4.19 -3.13 -10.49
CA SER A 228 -5.52 -2.65 -10.94
C SER A 228 -6.70 -3.22 -10.15
N GLY A 229 -6.51 -4.31 -9.39
CA GLY A 229 -7.51 -4.85 -8.48
C GLY A 229 -8.02 -3.84 -7.43
N TYR A 230 -7.18 -2.90 -6.99
CA TYR A 230 -7.60 -1.83 -6.07
C TYR A 230 -8.72 -0.94 -6.66
N ILE A 231 -8.74 -0.74 -7.98
CA ILE A 231 -9.77 0.08 -8.65
C ILE A 231 -11.14 -0.56 -8.44
N LYS A 232 -11.28 -1.83 -8.85
CA LYS A 232 -12.53 -2.59 -8.69
C LYS A 232 -12.94 -2.75 -7.23
N TYR A 233 -11.95 -2.94 -6.34
CA TYR A 233 -12.18 -3.04 -4.91
C TYR A 233 -12.91 -1.79 -4.38
N PHE A 234 -12.37 -0.60 -4.66
CA PHE A 234 -12.96 0.65 -4.15
C PHE A 234 -14.23 1.08 -4.91
N GLU A 235 -14.34 0.80 -6.21
CA GLU A 235 -15.58 1.02 -6.97
C GLU A 235 -16.77 0.25 -6.37
N ARG A 236 -16.56 -1.03 -6.01
CA ARG A 236 -17.60 -1.85 -5.39
C ARG A 236 -18.05 -1.28 -4.05
N ARG A 237 -17.11 -0.77 -3.25
CA ARG A 237 -17.42 -0.14 -1.96
C ARG A 237 -18.26 1.12 -2.15
N ASN A 238 -17.87 1.98 -3.08
CA ASN A 238 -18.63 3.17 -3.42
C ASN A 238 -20.02 2.85 -3.95
N PHE A 239 -20.14 1.82 -4.80
CA PHE A 239 -21.43 1.35 -5.29
C PHE A 239 -22.35 0.90 -4.14
N MET A 240 -21.86 0.06 -3.22
CA MET A 240 -22.65 -0.39 -2.08
C MET A 240 -23.06 0.77 -1.16
N LYS A 241 -22.18 1.76 -0.94
CA LYS A 241 -22.53 2.99 -0.22
C LYS A 241 -23.64 3.76 -0.93
N SER A 242 -23.55 3.95 -2.26
CA SER A 242 -24.57 4.68 -3.05
C SER A 242 -25.96 4.03 -2.99
N LYS A 243 -26.03 2.71 -2.76
CA LYS A 243 -27.28 1.95 -2.62
C LYS A 243 -27.80 1.90 -1.18
N GLY A 244 -27.22 2.67 -0.25
CA GLY A 244 -27.60 2.65 1.16
C GLY A 244 -27.12 1.41 1.92
N LEU A 245 -26.29 0.57 1.30
CA LEU A 245 -25.77 -0.67 1.87
C LEU A 245 -24.37 -0.49 2.48
N GLY A 246 -23.96 0.75 2.78
CA GLY A 246 -22.63 1.04 3.34
C GLY A 246 -22.33 0.30 4.65
N LYS A 247 -23.32 0.16 5.54
CA LYS A 247 -23.17 -0.65 6.76
C LYS A 247 -22.91 -2.14 6.45
N LEU A 248 -23.59 -2.69 5.45
CA LEU A 248 -23.38 -4.08 5.02
C LEU A 248 -22.02 -4.25 4.33
N GLU A 249 -21.58 -3.26 3.55
CA GLU A 249 -20.24 -3.23 2.97
C GLU A 249 -19.17 -3.27 4.05
N ASN A 250 -19.27 -2.39 5.06
CA ASN A 250 -18.33 -2.36 6.19
C ASN A 250 -18.28 -3.72 6.89
N ILE A 251 -19.43 -4.35 7.15
CA ILE A 251 -19.52 -5.68 7.76
C ILE A 251 -18.92 -6.74 6.82
N ALA A 252 -19.22 -6.70 5.53
CA ALA A 252 -18.71 -7.65 4.55
C ALA A 252 -17.18 -7.56 4.45
N THR A 253 -16.62 -6.35 4.31
CA THR A 253 -15.18 -6.09 4.26
C THR A 253 -14.49 -6.51 5.56
N GLN A 254 -15.10 -6.24 6.73
CA GLN A 254 -14.59 -6.72 8.01
C GLN A 254 -14.62 -8.25 8.10
N ASN A 255 -15.69 -8.89 7.65
CA ASN A 255 -15.80 -10.35 7.62
C ASN A 255 -14.84 -10.96 6.61
N SER A 256 -14.57 -10.31 5.48
CA SER A 256 -13.52 -10.69 4.53
C SER A 256 -12.16 -10.68 5.21
N TYR A 257 -11.86 -9.56 5.87
CA TYR A 257 -10.63 -9.40 6.63
C TYR A 257 -10.50 -10.47 7.71
N LYS A 258 -11.53 -10.70 8.53
CA LYS A 258 -11.56 -11.74 9.58
C LYS A 258 -11.44 -13.15 9.03
N SER A 259 -12.15 -13.50 7.95
CA SER A 259 -12.06 -14.82 7.33
C SER A 259 -10.65 -15.07 6.82
N LEU A 260 -10.05 -14.10 6.13
CA LEU A 260 -8.70 -14.26 5.61
C LEU A 260 -7.66 -14.36 6.71
N VAL A 261 -7.77 -13.55 7.78
CA VAL A 261 -6.90 -13.67 8.96
C VAL A 261 -7.12 -15.01 9.65
N SER A 262 -8.37 -15.48 9.81
CA SER A 262 -8.67 -16.77 10.41
C SER A 262 -8.17 -17.94 9.57
N ASP A 263 -8.29 -17.88 8.25
CA ASP A 263 -7.86 -18.93 7.34
C ASP A 263 -6.33 -18.98 7.29
N ALA A 264 -5.65 -17.83 7.34
CA ALA A 264 -4.21 -17.76 7.54
C ALA A 264 -3.79 -18.42 8.87
N LEU A 265 -4.40 -18.02 10.00
CA LEU A 265 -4.09 -18.60 11.32
C LEU A 265 -4.33 -20.12 11.37
N LYS A 266 -5.41 -20.63 10.76
CA LYS A 266 -5.72 -22.07 10.69
C LYS A 266 -4.70 -22.88 9.89
N LEU A 267 -4.05 -22.25 8.92
CA LEU A 267 -2.97 -22.88 8.16
C LEU A 267 -1.61 -22.78 8.87
N GLY A 268 -1.59 -22.29 10.12
CA GLY A 268 -0.37 -22.03 10.88
C GLY A 268 0.38 -20.79 10.40
N TRP A 269 -0.32 -19.85 9.75
CA TRP A 269 0.28 -18.65 9.15
C TRP A 269 -0.04 -17.40 9.97
N ASP A 270 0.99 -16.61 10.24
CA ASP A 270 0.89 -15.27 10.84
C ASP A 270 0.80 -14.17 9.75
N PHE A 271 -0.14 -14.25 8.79
CA PHE A 271 -0.23 -13.27 7.69
C PHE A 271 -1.55 -12.48 7.68
N GLU A 272 -1.43 -11.17 7.44
CA GLU A 272 -2.55 -10.24 7.23
C GLU A 272 -2.77 -9.94 5.74
N PRO A 273 -4.01 -9.94 5.21
CA PRO A 273 -4.31 -9.52 3.84
C PRO A 273 -3.69 -8.15 3.50
N VAL A 274 -2.70 -8.10 2.59
CA VAL A 274 -1.98 -6.87 2.23
C VAL A 274 -2.92 -5.81 1.65
N ASP A 275 -3.94 -6.25 0.92
CA ASP A 275 -4.69 -5.45 -0.04
C ASP A 275 -6.11 -5.05 0.40
N ILE A 276 -6.59 -5.58 1.53
CA ILE A 276 -7.85 -5.12 2.13
C ILE A 276 -7.57 -3.91 3.01
N LEU A 277 -8.24 -2.79 2.69
CA LEU A 277 -8.06 -1.51 3.36
C LEU A 277 -9.39 -0.80 3.63
N PRO A 278 -9.67 -0.41 4.90
CA PRO A 278 -10.88 0.33 5.24
C PRO A 278 -10.92 1.73 4.62
N SER A 279 -9.75 2.37 4.47
CA SER A 279 -9.60 3.73 3.94
C SER A 279 -8.35 3.82 3.05
N ALA A 280 -8.38 4.65 2.01
CA ALA A 280 -7.24 4.99 1.16
C ALA A 280 -7.55 6.17 0.24
N ASP A 281 -6.51 6.87 -0.21
CA ASP A 281 -6.57 7.76 -1.37
C ASP A 281 -6.08 7.00 -2.60
N LEU A 282 -6.98 6.73 -3.53
CA LEU A 282 -6.66 6.02 -4.77
C LEU A 282 -6.29 7.02 -5.86
N ILE A 283 -5.11 6.85 -6.46
CA ILE A 283 -4.59 7.68 -7.54
C ILE A 283 -4.37 6.77 -8.75
N ILE A 284 -5.16 7.00 -9.80
CA ILE A 284 -5.18 6.17 -11.00
C ILE A 284 -4.44 6.89 -12.13
N ASN A 285 -3.39 6.27 -12.66
CA ASN A 285 -2.72 6.77 -13.86
C ASN A 285 -3.57 6.46 -15.09
N THR A 286 -4.05 7.49 -15.78
CA THR A 286 -4.97 7.38 -16.93
C THR A 286 -4.26 7.33 -18.28
N ASP A 287 -2.93 7.44 -18.29
CA ASP A 287 -2.17 7.41 -19.55
C ASP A 287 -2.16 6.00 -20.14
N LYS A 288 -2.37 5.92 -21.45
CA LYS A 288 -2.22 4.67 -22.21
C LYS A 288 -0.80 4.11 -22.02
N LYS A 289 -0.71 2.78 -21.89
CA LYS A 289 0.57 2.07 -21.70
C LYS A 289 0.81 1.11 -22.86
N GLU A 290 2.07 0.97 -23.25
CA GLU A 290 2.51 0.11 -24.37
C GLU A 290 2.34 -1.39 -24.05
N GLY A 291 2.19 -1.75 -22.77
CA GLY A 291 1.92 -3.12 -22.34
C GLY A 291 1.91 -3.27 -20.83
N ILE A 292 1.58 -4.48 -20.36
CA ILE A 292 1.44 -4.83 -18.94
C ILE A 292 2.72 -4.54 -18.13
N VAL A 293 3.88 -4.98 -18.62
CA VAL A 293 5.17 -4.75 -17.95
C VAL A 293 5.49 -3.26 -17.92
N ASP A 294 5.16 -2.55 -18.98
CA ASP A 294 5.38 -1.11 -19.02
C ASP A 294 4.49 -0.41 -18.00
N ALA A 295 3.19 -0.76 -17.94
CA ALA A 295 2.23 -0.21 -17.00
C ALA A 295 2.66 -0.37 -15.53
N HIS A 296 3.33 -1.47 -15.20
CA HIS A 296 3.85 -1.70 -13.85
C HIS A 296 5.06 -0.82 -13.52
N LYS A 297 5.79 -0.21 -14.47
CA LYS A 297 7.04 0.51 -14.16
C LYS A 297 6.80 1.77 -13.34
N LEU A 298 7.66 1.97 -12.34
CA LEU A 298 7.68 3.18 -11.51
C LEU A 298 7.86 4.50 -12.32
N LYS A 299 8.39 4.43 -13.56
CA LYS A 299 8.63 5.61 -14.41
C LYS A 299 7.39 6.45 -14.69
N HIS A 300 6.22 5.85 -14.57
CA HIS A 300 4.93 6.49 -14.82
C HIS A 300 4.47 7.43 -13.71
N TRP A 301 5.22 7.54 -12.62
CA TRP A 301 4.82 8.27 -11.42
C TRP A 301 5.67 9.52 -11.11
N TRP A 302 6.62 9.86 -11.98
CA TRP A 302 7.44 11.06 -11.84
C TRP A 302 7.48 11.91 -13.11
N HIS A 303 6.66 11.60 -14.12
CA HIS A 303 6.58 12.42 -15.32
C HIS A 303 5.66 13.62 -15.07
N PRO A 304 6.07 14.87 -15.37
CA PRO A 304 5.26 16.06 -15.06
C PRO A 304 3.88 16.08 -15.73
N GLN A 305 3.74 15.43 -16.88
CA GLN A 305 2.49 15.38 -17.65
C GLN A 305 1.67 14.11 -17.36
N THR A 306 2.00 13.36 -16.32
CA THR A 306 1.20 12.19 -15.95
C THR A 306 -0.23 12.61 -15.61
N ARG A 307 -1.21 12.09 -16.34
CA ARG A 307 -2.62 12.35 -16.03
C ARG A 307 -3.12 11.37 -14.98
N CYS A 308 -3.50 11.89 -13.82
CA CYS A 308 -4.04 11.11 -12.72
C CYS A 308 -5.49 11.47 -12.44
N GLN A 309 -6.29 10.47 -12.08
CA GLN A 309 -7.57 10.65 -11.41
C GLN A 309 -7.42 10.26 -9.94
N SER A 310 -7.86 11.12 -9.02
CA SER A 310 -7.78 10.86 -7.59
C SER A 310 -9.17 10.69 -6.98
N SER A 311 -9.31 9.73 -6.07
CA SER A 311 -10.52 9.52 -5.28
C SER A 311 -10.19 9.11 -3.85
N SER A 312 -10.85 9.73 -2.87
CA SER A 312 -10.69 9.40 -1.46
C SER A 312 -11.77 8.42 -1.00
N HIS A 313 -11.35 7.36 -0.32
CA HIS A 313 -12.23 6.34 0.24
C HIS A 313 -11.99 6.26 1.74
N SER A 314 -13.02 6.49 2.53
CA SER A 314 -12.96 6.39 3.99
C SER A 314 -13.99 5.40 4.53
N LEU A 315 -13.68 4.70 5.62
CA LEU A 315 -14.67 4.00 6.39
C LEU A 315 -15.39 5.03 7.30
N SER A 316 -16.63 5.38 6.95
CA SER A 316 -17.53 6.25 7.74
C SER A 316 -18.30 5.45 8.79
#